data_AF-A0AAN6UEN5-F1
#
_entry.id   AF-A0AAN6UEN5-F1
#
_cell.length_a   1.000
_cell.length_b   1.000
_cell.length_c   1.000
_cell.angle_alpha   90.00
_cell.angle_beta   90.00
_cell.angle_gamma   90.00
#
_symmetry.space_group_name_H-M   'P 1'
#
loop_
_entity.id
_entity.type
_entity.pdbx_description
1 polymer ?
#
loop_
_entity_poly.entity_id
_entity_poly.type
_entity_poly.pdbx_seq_one_letter_code
_entity_poly.pdbx_strand_id
1 'polypeptide(L)'
;MISRIILQGSLLYALASASRLATTQAPPAITQAPDVACPPASSMPPCGIGCLASAANAAGCPDLLNFGCQCKVAPQISSLASSCVLDSCGAATATIVDSVGDAICSQCVL
;
A
#
# COMPACT_ATOMS: atom_id res chain seq x y z
N MET A 1 13.61 -32.02 25.25
CA MET A 1 13.40 -30.81 26.08
C MET A 1 13.51 -29.55 25.22
N ILE A 2 12.53 -29.24 24.36
CA ILE A 2 12.47 -27.95 23.60
C ILE A 2 11.02 -27.41 23.50
N SER A 3 10.10 -27.97 24.27
CA SER A 3 8.69 -27.56 24.31
C SER A 3 8.46 -26.44 25.33
N ARG A 4 9.02 -25.22 25.13
CA ARG A 4 8.72 -24.04 25.99
C ARG A 4 8.85 -22.63 25.36
N ILE A 5 9.00 -22.47 24.04
CA ILE A 5 9.23 -21.12 23.46
C ILE A 5 7.93 -20.38 23.03
N ILE A 6 6.74 -21.01 23.09
CA ILE A 6 5.47 -20.42 22.61
C ILE A 6 4.64 -19.74 23.72
N LEU A 7 5.22 -19.03 24.70
CA LEU A 7 4.37 -18.44 25.78
C LEU A 7 4.83 -17.13 26.45
N GLN A 8 5.63 -16.26 25.81
CA GLN A 8 6.06 -15.00 26.46
C GLN A 8 5.98 -13.71 25.62
N GLY A 9 5.28 -13.71 24.48
CA GLY A 9 5.12 -12.48 23.67
C GLY A 9 3.96 -11.57 24.07
N SER A 10 3.05 -12.04 24.93
CA SER A 10 1.75 -11.37 25.18
C SER A 10 1.76 -10.40 26.38
N LEU A 11 2.94 -10.07 26.92
CA LEU A 11 3.09 -9.33 28.19
C LEU A 11 3.72 -7.93 28.05
N LEU A 12 3.74 -7.35 26.85
CA LEU A 12 4.17 -5.96 26.61
C LEU A 12 3.01 -5.04 26.20
N TYR A 13 1.78 -5.55 26.34
CA TYR A 13 0.57 -4.72 26.36
C TYR A 13 0.41 -4.13 27.76
N ALA A 14 0.21 -2.81 27.80
CA ALA A 14 0.06 -1.97 28.99
C ALA A 14 1.37 -1.55 29.66
N LEU A 15 1.85 -0.35 29.31
CA LEU A 15 2.35 0.69 30.22
C LEU A 15 2.80 1.90 29.38
N ALA A 16 1.92 2.90 29.22
CA ALA A 16 2.24 4.34 29.18
C ALA A 16 1.08 5.17 28.60
N SER A 17 -0.08 5.11 29.25
CA SER A 17 -1.09 6.17 29.13
C SER A 17 -0.74 7.29 30.12
N ALA A 18 -0.20 8.42 29.63
CA ALA A 18 -0.50 9.78 30.08
C ALA A 18 0.61 10.77 29.67
N SER A 19 0.28 11.70 28.78
CA SER A 19 0.66 13.11 28.91
C SER A 19 -0.29 13.95 28.05
N ARG A 20 -1.10 14.75 28.74
CA ARG A 20 -1.96 15.80 28.17
C ARG A 20 -1.07 16.94 27.68
N LEU A 21 -1.42 17.58 26.57
CA LEU A 21 -1.56 19.04 26.49
C LEU A 21 -2.28 19.38 25.20
N ALA A 22 -3.42 20.05 25.32
CA ALA A 22 -4.11 20.69 24.22
C ALA A 22 -3.23 21.83 23.68
N THR A 23 -2.93 21.81 22.40
CA THR A 23 -2.66 23.01 21.61
C THR A 23 -3.65 23.02 20.46
N THR A 24 -4.62 23.92 20.56
CA THR A 24 -5.37 24.43 19.43
C THR A 24 -4.37 25.10 18.50
N GLN A 25 -4.00 24.42 17.42
CA GLN A 25 -3.42 25.07 16.25
C GLN A 25 -4.10 24.47 15.03
N ALA A 26 -5.08 25.19 14.50
CA ALA A 26 -5.60 24.94 13.17
C ALA A 26 -4.44 25.12 12.19
N PRO A 27 -4.04 24.09 11.43
CA PRO A 27 -3.09 24.31 10.35
C PRO A 27 -3.80 25.15 9.26
N PRO A 28 -3.27 26.30 8.82
CA PRO A 28 -3.64 26.81 7.52
C PRO A 28 -2.83 25.99 6.51
N ALA A 29 -3.43 24.96 5.95
CA ALA A 29 -2.91 24.27 4.78
C ALA A 29 -4.00 24.26 3.71
N ILE A 30 -4.06 25.35 2.93
CA ILE A 30 -4.65 25.27 1.60
C ILE A 30 -3.68 24.39 0.81
N THR A 31 -4.12 23.21 0.37
CA THR A 31 -3.79 22.58 -0.92
C THR A 31 -4.40 21.18 -0.90
N GLN A 32 -5.53 21.06 -1.60
CA GLN A 32 -6.13 19.86 -2.20
C GLN A 32 -5.72 18.53 -1.54
N ALA A 33 -6.63 17.90 -0.79
CA ALA A 33 -6.65 16.44 -0.84
C ALA A 33 -7.27 16.10 -2.21
N PRO A 34 -6.51 15.66 -3.23
CA PRO A 34 -7.14 15.11 -4.41
C PRO A 34 -8.01 13.96 -3.93
N ASP A 35 -9.25 13.96 -4.40
CA ASP A 35 -10.28 12.97 -4.20
C ASP A 35 -9.68 11.55 -4.25
N VAL A 36 -9.42 10.94 -3.08
CA VAL A 36 -8.67 9.67 -2.98
C VAL A 36 -9.56 8.45 -3.30
N ALA A 37 -10.77 8.67 -3.79
CA ALA A 37 -11.62 7.58 -4.27
C ALA A 37 -11.28 7.30 -5.73
N CYS A 38 -10.07 6.81 -6.03
CA CYS A 38 -9.76 6.28 -7.36
C CYS A 38 -10.58 5.00 -7.56
N PRO A 39 -11.67 5.02 -8.34
CA PRO A 39 -12.57 3.88 -8.47
C PRO A 39 -11.86 2.60 -8.98
N PRO A 40 -10.90 2.67 -9.94
CA PRO A 40 -10.21 1.46 -10.39
C PRO A 40 -9.28 0.88 -9.31
N ALA A 41 -8.73 1.68 -8.39
CA ALA A 41 -7.94 1.15 -7.26
C ALA A 41 -8.76 0.24 -6.34
N SER A 42 -10.08 0.42 -6.30
CA SER A 42 -10.99 -0.47 -5.55
C SER A 42 -11.20 -1.82 -6.24
N SER A 43 -10.89 -1.92 -7.53
CA SER A 43 -10.95 -3.16 -8.32
C SER A 43 -9.67 -3.98 -8.24
N MET A 44 -8.66 -3.48 -7.50
CA MET A 44 -7.38 -4.15 -7.35
C MET A 44 -7.54 -5.43 -6.53
N PRO A 45 -7.13 -6.61 -7.06
CA PRO A 45 -7.34 -7.88 -6.39
C PRO A 45 -6.50 -7.96 -5.11
N PRO A 46 -7.08 -8.42 -3.98
CA PRO A 46 -6.43 -8.39 -2.67
C PRO A 46 -5.19 -9.28 -2.60
N CYS A 47 -5.15 -10.37 -3.37
CA CYS A 47 -3.99 -11.26 -3.45
C CYS A 47 -2.74 -10.55 -4.01
N GLY A 48 -2.91 -9.47 -4.79
CA GLY A 48 -1.83 -8.73 -5.42
C GLY A 48 -1.38 -7.51 -4.62
N ILE A 49 -2.19 -7.01 -3.69
CA ILE A 49 -1.92 -5.77 -2.93
C ILE A 49 -0.58 -5.83 -2.21
N GLY A 50 -0.27 -6.94 -1.54
CA GLY A 50 1.00 -7.12 -0.84
C GLY A 50 2.21 -7.13 -1.79
N CYS A 51 2.04 -7.74 -2.96
CA CYS A 51 3.07 -7.78 -4.01
C CYS A 51 3.33 -6.38 -4.59
N LEU A 52 2.28 -5.63 -4.89
CA LEU A 52 2.40 -4.26 -5.38
C LEU A 52 2.99 -3.33 -4.33
N ALA A 53 2.58 -3.43 -3.06
CA ALA A 53 3.15 -2.63 -1.98
C ALA A 53 4.66 -2.85 -1.85
N SER A 54 5.09 -4.10 -1.91
CA SER A 54 6.51 -4.47 -1.84
C SER A 54 7.29 -3.98 -3.06
N ALA A 55 6.72 -4.15 -4.26
CA ALA A 55 7.32 -3.69 -5.51
C ALA A 55 7.39 -2.17 -5.61
N ALA A 56 6.33 -1.45 -5.19
CA ALA A 56 6.28 0.00 -5.15
C ALA A 56 7.32 0.56 -4.17
N ASN A 57 7.45 -0.06 -2.99
CA ASN A 57 8.49 0.29 -2.04
C ASN A 57 9.90 0.09 -2.64
N ALA A 58 10.15 -1.06 -3.28
CA ALA A 58 11.43 -1.35 -3.94
C ALA A 58 11.73 -0.41 -5.13
N ALA A 59 10.69 0.10 -5.81
CA ALA A 59 10.80 1.09 -6.88
C ALA A 59 10.93 2.54 -6.37
N GLY A 60 10.89 2.77 -5.06
CA GLY A 60 11.03 4.10 -4.45
C GLY A 60 9.72 4.88 -4.28
N CYS A 61 8.58 4.23 -4.43
CA CYS A 61 7.24 4.79 -4.19
C CYS A 61 6.54 4.02 -3.06
N PRO A 62 6.90 4.24 -1.78
CA PRO A 62 6.35 3.49 -0.65
C PRO A 62 4.86 3.81 -0.39
N ASP A 63 4.39 4.98 -0.82
CA ASP A 63 3.01 5.42 -0.63
C ASP A 63 2.08 4.80 -1.69
N LEU A 64 1.27 3.83 -1.24
CA LEU A 64 0.25 3.14 -2.05
C LEU A 64 -0.86 4.05 -2.60
N LEU A 65 -1.03 5.25 -2.03
CA LEU A 65 -1.99 6.25 -2.50
C LEU A 65 -1.34 7.33 -3.37
N ASN A 66 0.00 7.32 -3.51
CA ASN A 66 0.70 8.23 -4.39
C ASN A 66 0.73 7.65 -5.82
N PHE A 67 -0.42 7.73 -6.48
CA PHE A 67 -0.59 7.23 -7.85
C PHE A 67 0.35 7.93 -8.83
N GLY A 68 0.65 9.22 -8.65
CA GLY A 68 1.62 9.93 -9.49
C GLY A 68 3.03 9.31 -9.43
N CYS A 69 3.50 8.96 -8.24
CA CYS A 69 4.77 8.25 -8.07
C CYS A 69 4.70 6.85 -8.70
N GLN A 70 3.68 6.06 -8.32
CA GLN A 70 3.55 4.68 -8.79
C GLN A 70 3.45 4.58 -10.30
N CYS A 71 2.72 5.48 -10.96
CA CYS A 71 2.56 5.49 -12.41
C CYS A 71 3.83 5.89 -13.15
N LYS A 72 4.66 6.76 -12.54
CA LYS A 72 5.98 7.09 -13.09
C LYS A 72 6.93 5.90 -13.11
N VAL A 73 6.79 4.97 -12.15
CA VAL A 73 7.60 3.74 -12.04
C VAL A 73 6.80 2.47 -12.32
N ALA A 74 5.60 2.59 -12.92
CA ALA A 74 4.71 1.47 -13.21
C ALA A 74 5.40 0.28 -13.89
N PRO A 75 6.23 0.45 -14.95
CA PRO A 75 6.90 -0.69 -15.57
C PRO A 75 7.85 -1.42 -14.60
N GLN A 76 8.48 -0.70 -13.66
CA GLN A 76 9.32 -1.31 -12.63
C GLN A 76 8.47 -2.06 -11.60
N ILE A 77 7.36 -1.48 -11.16
CA ILE A 77 6.42 -2.12 -10.23
C ILE A 77 5.86 -3.41 -10.85
N SER A 78 5.36 -3.37 -12.09
CA SER A 78 4.84 -4.55 -12.78
C SER A 78 5.91 -5.64 -12.92
N SER A 79 7.14 -5.26 -13.27
CA SER A 79 8.25 -6.23 -13.35
C SER A 79 8.56 -6.87 -12.00
N LEU A 80 8.63 -6.09 -10.92
CA LEU A 80 8.96 -6.56 -9.57
C LEU A 80 7.80 -7.34 -8.93
N ALA A 81 6.55 -6.95 -9.20
CA ALA A 81 5.35 -7.57 -8.66
C ALA A 81 4.98 -8.85 -9.42
N SER A 82 5.29 -8.96 -10.71
CA SER A 82 4.86 -10.06 -11.60
C SER A 82 5.11 -11.44 -11.00
N SER A 83 6.30 -11.69 -10.44
CA SER A 83 6.67 -12.99 -9.86
C SER A 83 5.83 -13.31 -8.62
N CYS A 84 5.61 -12.32 -7.76
CA CYS A 84 4.79 -12.45 -6.55
C CYS A 84 3.31 -12.62 -6.89
N VAL A 85 2.79 -11.85 -7.86
CA VAL A 85 1.40 -11.94 -8.31
C VAL A 85 1.14 -13.28 -9.00
N LEU A 86 2.07 -13.80 -9.79
CA LEU A 86 1.93 -15.11 -10.41
C LEU A 86 1.86 -16.23 -9.36
N ASP A 87 2.68 -16.17 -8.32
CA ASP A 87 2.70 -17.15 -7.23
C ASP A 87 1.47 -17.06 -6.33
N SER A 88 1.04 -15.83 -6.00
CA SER A 88 -0.05 -15.59 -5.03
C SER A 88 -1.46 -15.49 -5.64
N CYS A 89 -1.57 -15.05 -6.90
CA CYS A 89 -2.85 -14.82 -7.57
C CYS A 89 -3.05 -15.64 -8.86
N GLY A 90 -1.96 -16.06 -9.50
CA GLY A 90 -1.99 -16.71 -10.82
C GLY A 90 -2.01 -15.74 -12.01
N ALA A 91 -1.77 -16.30 -13.20
CA ALA A 91 -1.54 -15.54 -14.43
C ALA A 91 -2.75 -14.71 -14.89
N ALA A 92 -3.97 -15.21 -14.71
CA ALA A 92 -5.18 -14.48 -15.11
C ALA A 92 -5.34 -13.17 -14.33
N THR A 93 -5.00 -13.18 -13.05
CA THR A 93 -5.09 -12.00 -12.18
C THR A 93 -3.97 -10.99 -12.46
N ALA A 94 -2.79 -11.45 -12.91
CA ALA A 94 -1.71 -10.55 -13.32
C ALA A 94 -2.16 -9.60 -14.45
N THR A 95 -2.91 -10.11 -15.44
CA THR A 95 -3.48 -9.28 -16.51
C THR A 95 -4.51 -8.27 -15.99
N ILE A 96 -5.32 -8.66 -15.01
CA ILE A 96 -6.30 -7.76 -14.37
C ILE A 96 -5.58 -6.65 -13.63
N VAL A 97 -4.53 -6.97 -12.87
CA VAL A 97 -3.68 -6.02 -12.14
C VAL A 97 -3.07 -4.98 -13.08
N ASP A 98 -2.55 -5.42 -14.22
CA ASP A 98 -1.93 -4.52 -15.20
C ASP A 98 -2.98 -3.58 -15.83
N SER A 99 -4.14 -4.13 -16.22
CA SER A 99 -5.25 -3.36 -16.79
C SER A 99 -5.81 -2.33 -15.80
N VAL A 100 -5.95 -2.71 -14.52
CA VAL A 100 -6.40 -1.81 -13.45
C VAL A 100 -5.32 -0.75 -13.16
N GLY A 101 -4.05 -1.13 -13.15
CA GLY A 101 -2.92 -0.21 -12.98
C GLY A 101 -2.89 0.87 -14.05
N ASP A 102 -3.06 0.51 -15.33
CA ASP A 102 -3.15 1.47 -16.44
C ASP A 102 -4.37 2.40 -16.29
N ALA A 103 -5.52 1.85 -15.90
CA ALA A 103 -6.72 2.65 -15.65
C ALA A 103 -6.52 3.66 -14.50
N ILE A 104 -5.83 3.26 -13.41
CA ILE A 104 -5.45 4.17 -12.32
C ILE A 104 -4.53 5.26 -12.85
N CYS A 105 -3.52 4.93 -13.65
CA CYS A 105 -2.58 5.92 -14.18
C CYS A 105 -3.20 6.89 -15.17
N SER A 106 -4.20 6.45 -15.93
CA SER A 106 -4.93 7.30 -16.86
C SER A 106 -6.02 8.16 -16.19
N GLN A 107 -6.61 7.70 -15.09
CA GLN A 107 -7.79 8.35 -14.47
C GLN A 107 -7.50 9.04 -13.13
N CYS A 108 -6.41 8.68 -12.44
CA CYS A 108 -6.14 9.09 -11.06
C CYS A 108 -4.79 9.79 -10.87
N VAL A 109 -4.00 9.98 -11.94
CA VAL A 109 -2.82 10.86 -11.94
C VAL A 109 -3.24 12.19 -12.57
N LEU A 110 -3.65 13.12 -11.72
CA LEU A 110 -3.97 14.51 -12.06
C LEU A 110 -2.91 15.46 -11.49
#